data_AF-A0A2S3XTE9-F1
#
_entry.id   AF-A0A2S3XTE9-F1
#
_cell.length_a   1.000
_cell.length_b   1.000
_cell.length_c   1.000
_cell.angle_alpha   90.00
_cell.angle_beta   90.00
_cell.angle_gamma   90.00
#
_symmetry.space_group_name_H-M   'P 1'
#
loop_
_entity.id
_entity.type
_entity.pdbx_description
1 polymer ?
#
loop_
_entity_poly.entity_id
_entity_poly.type
_entity_poly.pdbx_seq_one_letter_code
_entity_poly.pdbx_strand_id
1 'polypeptide(L)'
;TVTGGWLDTKNLDAEYWYRNLRGTVEFEQATGALLTDGFRFFVEVGPHPVLGVAVGESAEAAGVDAAVLGTLRRGEGGQGQVLRAVGRAWERGLGVDWSGAFPGARRVELPTYAF
;
A
#
# COMPACT_ATOMS: atom_id res chain seq x y z
N THR A 1 -6.56 13.21 0.68
CA THR A 1 -7.12 13.26 2.05
C THR A 1 -7.38 14.68 2.54
N VAL A 2 -6.60 15.71 2.14
CA VAL A 2 -6.97 17.12 2.47
C VAL A 2 -8.22 17.57 1.70
N THR A 3 -8.41 17.03 0.50
CA THR A 3 -9.51 17.36 -0.43
C THR A 3 -10.34 16.14 -0.83
N GLY A 4 -10.17 15.00 -0.12
CA GLY A 4 -10.92 13.78 -0.41
C GLY A 4 -10.67 13.05 -1.74
N GLY A 5 -9.93 13.62 -2.69
CA GLY A 5 -9.70 13.02 -4.01
C GLY A 5 -8.39 13.43 -4.67
N TRP A 6 -8.28 13.22 -5.98
CA TRP A 6 -7.13 13.61 -6.79
C TRP A 6 -6.92 15.13 -6.77
N LEU A 7 -5.66 15.54 -6.74
CA LEU A 7 -5.25 16.94 -6.72
C LEU A 7 -4.14 17.16 -7.75
N ASP A 8 -4.23 18.23 -8.53
CA ASP A 8 -3.11 18.66 -9.38
C ASP A 8 -1.92 19.07 -8.48
N THR A 9 -0.79 18.41 -8.68
CA THR A 9 0.44 18.62 -7.90
C THR A 9 0.98 20.05 -7.96
N LYS A 10 0.58 20.84 -8.95
CA LYS A 10 0.90 22.29 -8.99
C LYS A 10 0.32 23.08 -7.81
N ASN A 11 -0.71 22.55 -7.14
CA ASN A 11 -1.38 23.19 -6.01
C ASN A 11 -0.80 22.79 -4.64
N LEU A 12 0.36 22.11 -4.60
CA LEU A 12 1.03 21.70 -3.36
C LEU A 12 1.89 22.83 -2.78
N ASP A 13 1.28 24.00 -2.56
CA ASP A 13 1.93 25.20 -2.03
C ASP A 13 1.89 25.28 -0.50
N ALA A 14 2.35 26.40 0.06
CA ALA A 14 2.37 26.61 1.50
C ALA A 14 0.96 26.64 2.13
N GLU A 15 -0.04 27.14 1.41
CA GLU A 15 -1.43 27.17 1.89
C GLU A 15 -2.00 25.75 1.95
N TYR A 16 -1.69 24.90 0.96
CA TYR A 16 -2.03 23.47 1.00
C TYR A 16 -1.47 22.79 2.25
N TRP A 17 -0.19 23.00 2.57
CA TRP A 17 0.42 22.37 3.74
C TRP A 17 -0.15 22.90 5.06
N TYR A 18 -0.48 24.19 5.13
CA TYR A 18 -1.21 24.73 6.26
C TYR A 18 -2.59 24.09 6.41
N ARG A 19 -3.34 23.95 5.32
CA ARG A 19 -4.65 23.27 5.31
C ARG A 19 -4.53 21.80 5.67
N ASN A 20 -3.49 21.10 5.21
CA ASN A 20 -3.22 19.71 5.59
C ASN A 20 -3.05 19.56 7.10
N LEU A 21 -2.35 20.50 7.74
CA LEU A 21 -2.13 20.50 9.18
C LEU A 21 -3.38 20.93 9.96
N ARG A 22 -4.16 21.87 9.43
CA ARG A 22 -5.24 22.54 10.17
C ARG A 22 -6.64 22.00 9.92
N GLY A 23 -6.86 21.40 8.75
CA GLY A 23 -8.14 20.87 8.30
C GLY A 23 -8.37 19.42 8.71
N THR A 24 -9.60 18.96 8.51
CA THR A 24 -9.97 17.55 8.70
C THR A 24 -9.26 16.69 7.66
N VAL A 25 -8.74 15.55 8.07
CA VAL A 25 -8.18 14.55 7.16
C VAL A 25 -9.32 13.65 6.66
N GLU A 26 -9.75 13.87 5.42
CA GLU A 26 -10.78 13.09 4.73
C GLU A 26 -10.16 11.79 4.19
N PHE A 27 -9.79 10.88 5.10
CA PHE A 27 -9.14 9.61 4.75
C PHE A 27 -10.10 8.65 4.05
N GLU A 28 -11.27 8.42 4.63
CA GLU A 28 -12.34 7.55 4.08
C GLU A 28 -12.76 7.97 2.67
N GLN A 29 -12.92 9.28 2.45
CA GLN A 29 -13.29 9.78 1.12
C GLN A 29 -12.21 9.48 0.09
N ALA A 30 -10.93 9.65 0.47
CA ALA A 30 -9.81 9.36 -0.43
C ALA A 30 -9.66 7.86 -0.72
N THR A 31 -9.82 6.99 0.29
CA THR A 31 -9.79 5.54 0.09
C THR A 31 -10.97 5.07 -0.75
N GLY A 32 -12.18 5.60 -0.50
CA GLY A 32 -13.38 5.34 -1.29
C GLY A 32 -13.25 5.74 -2.76
N ALA A 33 -12.64 6.90 -3.03
CA ALA A 33 -12.34 7.33 -4.39
C ALA A 33 -11.39 6.35 -5.10
N LEU A 34 -10.31 5.93 -4.45
CA LEU A 34 -9.38 4.93 -5.01
C LEU A 34 -10.06 3.56 -5.25
N LEU A 35 -10.92 3.12 -4.34
CA LEU A 35 -11.68 1.87 -4.53
C LEU A 35 -12.59 1.95 -5.76
N THR A 36 -13.25 3.10 -5.94
CA THR A 36 -14.11 3.39 -7.10
C THR A 36 -13.30 3.39 -8.40
N ASP A 37 -12.10 3.96 -8.38
CA ASP A 37 -11.17 4.00 -9.52
C ASP A 37 -10.53 2.63 -9.84
N GLY A 38 -10.85 1.58 -9.08
CA GLY A 38 -10.41 0.21 -9.38
C GLY A 38 -9.16 -0.25 -8.63
N PHE A 39 -8.63 0.54 -7.69
CA PHE A 39 -7.49 0.11 -6.87
C PHE A 39 -7.91 -1.00 -5.89
N ARG A 40 -7.10 -2.07 -5.80
CA ARG A 40 -7.39 -3.26 -4.96
C ARG A 40 -6.27 -3.63 -3.99
N PHE A 41 -5.11 -3.00 -4.09
CA PHE A 41 -3.97 -3.24 -3.22
C PHE A 41 -3.58 -1.94 -2.54
N PHE A 42 -3.66 -1.92 -1.21
CA PHE A 42 -3.30 -0.78 -0.37
C PHE A 42 -2.11 -1.17 0.49
N VAL A 43 -1.02 -0.41 0.37
CA VAL A 43 0.22 -0.64 1.14
C VAL A 43 0.45 0.52 2.07
N GLU A 44 0.40 0.25 3.37
CA GLU A 44 0.76 1.21 4.42
C GLU A 44 2.27 1.20 4.63
N VAL A 45 2.91 2.31 4.24
CA VAL A 45 4.35 2.52 4.38
C VAL A 45 4.63 3.21 5.70
N GLY A 46 5.08 2.45 6.69
CA GLY A 46 5.36 2.97 8.03
C GLY A 46 6.01 1.95 8.96
N PRO A 47 6.45 2.38 10.15
CA PRO A 47 7.12 1.54 11.14
C PRO A 47 6.18 0.52 11.80
N HIS A 48 4.86 0.74 11.73
CA HIS A 48 3.83 -0.15 12.25
C HIS A 48 2.49 0.19 11.57
N PRO A 49 1.68 -0.81 11.16
CA PRO A 49 0.40 -0.55 10.53
C PRO A 49 -0.61 -0.02 11.54
N VAL A 50 -1.24 1.10 11.21
CA VAL A 50 -2.33 1.72 11.99
C VAL A 50 -3.54 2.07 11.13
N LEU A 51 -3.38 2.15 9.82
CA LEU A 51 -4.44 2.54 8.87
C LEU A 51 -5.19 1.33 8.31
N GLY A 52 -4.66 0.13 8.51
CA GLY A 52 -5.18 -1.10 7.90
C GLY A 52 -6.67 -1.35 8.14
N VAL A 53 -7.15 -1.07 9.36
CA VAL A 53 -8.57 -1.24 9.74
C VAL A 53 -9.45 -0.26 8.96
N ALA A 54 -9.10 1.03 8.94
CA ALA A 54 -9.89 2.06 8.25
C ALA A 54 -9.98 1.84 6.74
N VAL A 55 -8.91 1.34 6.11
CA VAL A 55 -8.94 0.95 4.69
C VAL A 55 -9.84 -0.28 4.48
N GLY A 56 -9.79 -1.26 5.39
CA GLY A 56 -10.66 -2.43 5.36
C GLY A 56 -12.14 -2.06 5.47
N GLU A 57 -12.50 -1.18 6.41
CA GLU A 57 -13.86 -0.66 6.56
C GLU A 57 -14.34 0.09 5.31
N SER A 58 -13.45 0.89 4.68
CA SER A 58 -13.76 1.56 3.41
C SER A 58 -14.05 0.56 2.28
N ALA A 59 -13.27 -0.53 2.20
CA ALA A 59 -13.43 -1.57 1.20
C ALA A 59 -14.72 -2.38 1.41
N GLU A 60 -15.03 -2.71 2.66
CA GLU A 60 -16.28 -3.36 3.05
C GLU A 60 -17.49 -2.50 2.70
N ALA A 61 -17.46 -1.20 3.04
CA ALA A 61 -18.53 -0.25 2.70
C ALA A 61 -18.72 -0.11 1.19
N ALA A 62 -17.65 -0.22 0.40
CA ALA A 62 -17.71 -0.22 -1.06
C ALA A 62 -18.13 -1.56 -1.68
N GLY A 63 -18.24 -2.64 -0.89
CA GLY A 63 -18.51 -3.99 -1.39
C GLY A 63 -17.38 -4.54 -2.27
N VAL A 64 -16.13 -4.10 -2.03
CA VAL A 64 -14.96 -4.44 -2.84
C VAL A 64 -13.99 -5.29 -2.02
N ASP A 65 -13.52 -6.40 -2.60
CA ASP A 65 -12.39 -7.15 -2.02
C ASP A 65 -11.08 -6.41 -2.31
N ALA A 66 -10.38 -5.97 -1.26
CA ALA A 66 -9.12 -5.26 -1.34
C ALA A 66 -8.09 -5.81 -0.34
N ALA A 67 -6.85 -5.98 -0.80
CA ALA A 67 -5.74 -6.39 0.04
C ALA A 67 -5.13 -5.17 0.73
N VAL A 68 -5.00 -5.24 2.06
CA VAL A 68 -4.37 -4.19 2.88
C VAL A 68 -3.12 -4.76 3.55
N LEU A 69 -1.97 -4.12 3.31
CA LEU A 69 -0.65 -4.62 3.70
C LEU A 69 0.14 -3.55 4.44
N GLY A 70 0.75 -3.90 5.58
CA GLY A 70 1.73 -3.05 6.25
C GLY A 70 3.17 -3.42 5.88
N THR A 71 4.04 -2.42 5.70
CA THR A 71 5.45 -2.64 5.35
C THR A 71 6.30 -3.12 6.53
N LEU A 72 6.19 -2.49 7.71
CA LEU A 72 6.97 -2.83 8.90
C LEU A 72 6.05 -3.03 10.11
N ARG A 73 6.59 -3.61 11.19
CA ARG A 73 5.89 -3.70 12.48
C ARG A 73 6.81 -3.24 13.61
N ARG A 74 6.23 -2.77 14.72
CA ARG A 74 7.00 -2.40 15.91
C ARG A 74 7.84 -3.60 16.36
N GLY A 75 9.16 -3.38 16.50
CA GLY A 75 10.12 -4.43 16.86
C GLY A 75 10.56 -5.32 15.69
N GLU A 76 9.97 -5.17 14.50
CA GLU A 76 10.29 -5.93 13.29
C GLU A 76 10.56 -4.96 12.13
N GLY A 77 11.75 -4.38 12.15
CA GLY A 77 12.24 -3.48 11.10
C GLY A 77 13.04 -4.20 10.00
N GLY A 78 13.58 -3.39 9.08
CA GLY A 78 14.59 -3.83 8.12
C GLY A 78 14.04 -4.52 6.87
N GLN A 79 14.96 -4.83 5.96
CA GLN A 79 14.67 -5.33 4.61
C GLN A 79 13.89 -6.65 4.62
N GLY A 80 14.18 -7.56 5.55
CA GLY A 80 13.48 -8.85 5.64
C GLY A 80 11.98 -8.69 5.88
N GLN A 81 11.56 -7.70 6.68
CA GLN A 81 10.15 -7.46 6.92
C GLN A 81 9.45 -6.84 5.70
N VAL A 82 10.14 -5.94 4.99
CA VAL A 82 9.66 -5.39 3.72
C VAL A 82 9.48 -6.52 2.70
N LEU A 83 10.46 -7.41 2.55
CA LEU A 83 10.36 -8.56 1.64
C LEU A 83 9.22 -9.51 2.01
N ARG A 84 8.93 -9.70 3.32
CA ARG A 84 7.72 -10.43 3.75
C ARG A 84 6.45 -9.71 3.33
N ALA A 85 6.38 -8.38 3.42
CA ALA A 85 5.22 -7.61 2.96
C ALA A 85 5.02 -7.74 1.44
N VAL A 86 6.10 -7.70 0.67
CA VAL A 86 6.08 -7.96 -0.79
C VAL A 86 5.63 -9.39 -1.09
N GLY A 87 6.12 -10.38 -0.35
CA GLY A 87 5.67 -11.78 -0.47
C GLY A 87 4.17 -11.94 -0.21
N ARG A 88 3.64 -11.28 0.83
CA ARG A 88 2.18 -11.26 1.07
C ARG A 88 1.40 -10.60 -0.06
N ALA A 89 1.95 -9.57 -0.70
CA ALA A 89 1.33 -8.95 -1.87
C ALA A 89 1.29 -9.93 -3.06
N TRP A 90 2.40 -10.62 -3.30
CA TRP A 90 2.52 -11.65 -4.32
C TRP A 90 1.54 -12.81 -4.12
N GLU A 91 1.40 -13.31 -2.89
CA GLU A 91 0.42 -14.35 -2.52
C GLU A 91 -1.03 -13.91 -2.80
N ARG A 92 -1.30 -12.60 -2.75
CA ARG A 92 -2.60 -12.01 -3.08
C ARG A 92 -2.78 -11.71 -4.57
N GLY A 93 -1.81 -12.09 -5.40
CA GLY A 93 -1.88 -11.94 -6.86
C GLY A 93 -1.30 -10.63 -7.40
N LEU A 94 -0.64 -9.80 -6.57
CA LEU A 94 0.07 -8.64 -7.08
C LEU A 94 1.31 -9.08 -7.87
N GLY A 95 1.42 -8.64 -9.12
CA GLY A 95 2.63 -8.85 -9.91
C GLY A 95 3.81 -8.11 -9.28
N VAL A 96 4.84 -8.84 -8.86
CA VAL A 96 6.07 -8.28 -8.30
C VAL A 96 7.22 -8.51 -9.26
N ASP A 97 7.94 -7.44 -9.60
CA ASP A 97 9.24 -7.54 -10.25
C ASP A 97 10.33 -7.77 -9.20
N TRP A 98 10.91 -8.98 -9.21
CA TRP A 98 11.96 -9.39 -8.29
C TRP A 98 13.37 -9.01 -8.77
N SER A 99 13.53 -8.43 -9.97
CA SER A 99 14.83 -8.12 -10.56
C SER A 99 15.72 -7.27 -9.65
N GLY A 100 15.14 -6.27 -8.98
CA GLY A 100 15.86 -5.38 -8.06
C GLY A 100 16.27 -6.02 -6.73
N ALA A 101 15.67 -7.15 -6.34
CA ALA A 101 16.00 -7.85 -5.10
C ALA A 101 17.27 -8.72 -5.22
N PHE A 102 17.69 -9.04 -6.46
CA PHE A 102 18.75 -10.00 -6.73
C PHE A 102 19.84 -9.44 -7.68
N PRO A 103 20.46 -8.28 -7.39
CA PRO A 103 21.51 -7.73 -8.23
C PRO A 103 22.72 -8.67 -8.28
N GLY A 104 23.19 -9.00 -9.48
CA GLY A 104 24.34 -9.90 -9.69
C GLY A 104 24.08 -11.38 -9.39
N ALA A 105 22.83 -11.76 -9.10
CA ALA A 105 22.47 -13.15 -8.91
C ALA A 105 22.46 -13.95 -10.23
N ARG A 106 22.56 -15.27 -10.12
CA ARG A 106 22.42 -16.21 -11.24
C ARG A 106 21.17 -17.07 -11.06
N ARG A 107 20.56 -17.45 -12.18
CA ARG A 107 19.52 -18.50 -12.17
C ARG A 107 20.18 -19.84 -11.84
N VAL A 108 19.48 -20.64 -11.04
CA VAL A 108 19.88 -22.00 -10.68
C VAL A 108 18.77 -22.96 -11.09
N GLU A 109 19.15 -24.19 -11.41
CA GLU A 109 18.15 -25.24 -11.65
C GLU A 109 17.41 -25.54 -10.34
N LEU A 110 16.08 -25.64 -10.45
CA LEU A 110 15.19 -26.05 -9.37
C LEU A 110 14.49 -27.36 -9.80
N PRO A 111 14.02 -28.17 -8.84
CA PRO A 111 13.20 -29.33 -9.16
C PRO A 111 12.04 -28.94 -10.08
N THR A 112 11.67 -29.85 -10.99
CA THR A 112 10.47 -29.67 -11.80
C THR A 112 9.25 -29.65 -10.88
N TYR A 113 8.19 -29.01 -11.35
CA TYR A 113 6.92 -28.99 -10.63
C TYR A 113 6.48 -30.42 -10.26
N ALA A 114 6.00 -30.59 -9.03
CA ALA A 114 5.56 -31.88 -8.50
C ALA A 114 4.17 -32.22 -9.06
N PHE A 115 4.15 -32.72 -10.30
CA PHE A 115 2.97 -33.27 -10.95
C PHE A 115 2.68 -34.69 -10.49
#